data_AF-A0A235BX86-F1
#
_entry.id   AF-A0A235BX86-F1
#
_cell.length_a   1.000
_cell.length_b   1.000
_cell.length_c   1.000
_cell.angle_alpha   90.00
_cell.angle_beta   90.00
_cell.angle_gamma   90.00
#
_symmetry.space_group_name_H-M   'P 1'
#
loop_
_entity.id
_entity.type
_entity.pdbx_description
1 polymer ?
#
loop_
_entity_poly.entity_id
_entity_poly.type
_entity_poly.pdbx_seq_one_letter_code
_entity_poly.pdbx_strand_id
1 'polypeptide(L)'
;MTYEFNPGWPDSFLDTIRIEGKDKVKFDGFVDGVKDGEEIPAYMFGVQSIWHMKIMSAEKDRIANCTVNNPGQFGNTVTIHIYAIGEDGTIGQLSGYEETKIEFNGEGN
;
A
#
# COMPACT_ATOMS: atom_id res chain seq x y z
N MET A 1 -4.22 -19.10 10.87
CA MET A 1 -4.73 -17.76 11.20
C MET A 1 -4.74 -17.00 9.89
N THR A 2 -5.92 -16.67 9.36
CA THR A 2 -6.06 -15.86 8.15
C THR A 2 -5.72 -14.43 8.52
N TYR A 3 -4.62 -13.90 7.98
CA TYR A 3 -4.31 -12.48 8.06
C TYR A 3 -5.12 -11.80 6.96
N GLU A 4 -6.18 -11.11 7.36
CA GLU A 4 -6.88 -10.18 6.48
C GLU A 4 -6.03 -8.92 6.37
N PHE A 5 -5.88 -8.38 5.16
CA PHE A 5 -5.37 -7.04 4.95
C PHE A 5 -6.22 -6.09 5.79
N ASN A 6 -5.69 -5.70 6.94
CA ASN A 6 -6.30 -4.73 7.80
C ASN A 6 -5.44 -3.49 7.61
N PRO A 7 -5.90 -2.48 6.85
CA PRO A 7 -5.31 -1.16 6.97
C PRO A 7 -5.59 -0.76 8.41
N GLY A 8 -4.66 -1.07 9.31
CA GLY A 8 -4.59 -0.48 10.61
C GLY A 8 -4.36 0.98 10.35
N TRP A 9 -5.44 1.71 10.03
CA TRP A 9 -5.46 3.15 9.91
C TRP A 9 -4.73 3.63 11.14
N PRO A 10 -3.49 4.12 11.00
CA PRO A 10 -2.70 4.27 12.18
C PRO A 10 -3.33 5.37 13.03
N ASP A 11 -3.18 5.25 14.34
CA ASP A 11 -3.35 6.36 15.29
C ASP A 11 -2.45 7.57 14.91
N SER A 12 -1.56 7.43 13.91
CA SER A 12 -0.80 8.51 13.29
C SER A 12 -1.55 9.16 12.14
N PHE A 13 -2.18 10.29 12.45
CA PHE A 13 -2.68 11.36 11.58
C PHE A 13 -2.23 11.34 10.11
N LEU A 14 -3.18 11.50 9.18
CA LEU A 14 -3.10 12.59 8.19
C LEU A 14 -4.44 12.87 7.47
N ASP A 15 -5.00 14.02 7.82
CA ASP A 15 -5.42 15.08 6.90
C ASP A 15 -6.03 14.62 5.56
N THR A 16 -7.30 14.21 5.61
CA THR A 16 -8.14 14.22 4.41
C THR A 16 -8.34 15.68 4.02
N ILE A 17 -7.43 16.24 3.21
CA ILE A 17 -7.73 17.49 2.50
C ILE A 17 -8.78 17.15 1.46
N ARG A 18 -10.05 17.17 1.88
CA ARG A 18 -11.18 17.19 0.97
C ARG A 18 -11.11 18.52 0.23
N ILE A 19 -10.62 18.49 -0.99
CA ILE A 19 -10.70 19.65 -1.87
C ILE A 19 -12.16 19.76 -2.28
N GLU A 20 -12.82 20.87 -1.91
CA GLU A 20 -14.23 21.09 -2.20
C GLU A 20 -14.56 20.78 -3.68
N GLY A 21 -15.43 19.79 -3.91
CA GLY A 21 -15.83 19.34 -5.25
C GLY A 21 -15.05 18.14 -5.85
N LYS A 22 -14.03 17.60 -5.16
CA LYS A 22 -13.35 16.33 -5.50
C LYS A 22 -12.90 15.64 -4.21
N ASP A 23 -13.40 14.44 -3.91
CA ASP A 23 -13.00 13.69 -2.71
C ASP A 23 -11.57 13.16 -2.86
N LYS A 24 -10.58 14.05 -2.75
CA LYS A 24 -9.17 13.66 -2.78
C LYS A 24 -8.74 13.14 -1.42
N VAL A 25 -8.08 12.00 -1.42
CA VAL A 25 -7.54 11.37 -0.20
C VAL A 25 -6.03 11.37 -0.31
N LYS A 26 -5.37 11.84 0.75
CA LYS A 26 -3.95 11.66 0.98
C LYS A 26 -3.80 10.78 2.22
N PHE A 27 -2.97 9.75 2.12
CA PHE A 27 -2.66 8.85 3.22
C PHE A 27 -1.15 8.73 3.37
N ASP A 28 -0.70 8.64 4.61
CA ASP A 28 0.69 8.40 5.00
C ASP A 28 0.64 7.64 6.33
N GLY A 29 0.95 6.34 6.31
CA GLY A 29 0.72 5.48 7.46
C GLY A 29 1.32 4.08 7.32
N PHE A 30 1.26 3.31 8.39
CA PHE A 30 1.67 1.90 8.41
C PHE A 30 0.47 0.99 8.16
N VAL A 31 0.72 -0.15 7.51
CA VAL A 31 -0.25 -1.19 7.23
C VAL A 31 0.35 -2.54 7.57
N ASP A 32 -0.39 -3.33 8.34
CA ASP A 32 -0.02 -4.69 8.71
C ASP A 32 -0.60 -5.70 7.71
N GLY A 33 0.07 -6.85 7.62
CA GLY A 33 -0.48 -7.99 6.87
C GLY A 33 -0.34 -7.85 5.36
N VAL A 34 0.66 -7.11 4.87
CA VAL A 34 0.93 -7.00 3.43
C VAL A 34 1.75 -8.20 2.97
N LYS A 35 1.30 -8.86 1.91
CA LYS A 35 2.02 -10.01 1.32
C LYS A 35 2.64 -9.68 -0.04
N ASP A 36 3.82 -10.24 -0.32
CA ASP A 36 4.42 -10.17 -1.66
C ASP A 36 3.46 -10.70 -2.74
N GLY A 37 3.32 -9.94 -3.83
CA GLY A 37 2.44 -10.23 -4.95
C GLY A 37 0.95 -10.02 -4.68
N GLU A 38 0.58 -9.47 -3.51
CA GLU A 38 -0.81 -9.17 -3.19
C GLU A 38 -1.31 -8.00 -4.03
N GLU A 39 -2.44 -8.21 -4.72
CA GLU A 39 -3.14 -7.16 -5.43
C GLU A 39 -4.27 -6.59 -4.57
N ILE A 40 -4.16 -5.31 -4.24
CA ILE A 40 -5.10 -4.60 -3.39
C ILE A 40 -5.86 -3.58 -4.25
N PRO A 41 -7.20 -3.64 -4.29
CA PRO A 41 -7.99 -2.69 -5.06
C PRO A 41 -8.10 -1.33 -4.35
N ALA A 42 -8.18 -0.25 -5.13
CA ALA A 42 -8.21 1.13 -4.62
C ALA A 42 -9.30 1.37 -3.56
N TYR A 43 -10.45 0.71 -3.67
CA TYR A 43 -11.55 0.88 -2.72
C TYR A 43 -11.21 0.44 -1.29
N MET A 44 -10.23 -0.46 -1.12
CA MET A 44 -9.73 -0.85 0.21
C MET A 44 -9.02 0.32 0.92
N PHE A 45 -8.58 1.30 0.15
CA PHE A 45 -8.00 2.56 0.63
C PHE A 45 -9.03 3.70 0.69
N GLY A 46 -10.31 3.42 0.47
CA GLY A 46 -11.38 4.42 0.48
C GLY A 46 -11.40 5.35 -0.74
N VAL A 47 -10.72 5.00 -1.82
CA VAL A 47 -10.67 5.77 -3.08
C VAL A 47 -11.10 4.92 -4.27
N GLN A 48 -11.52 5.56 -5.36
CA GLN A 48 -11.76 4.87 -6.62
C GLN A 48 -10.51 4.82 -7.50
N SER A 49 -9.57 5.75 -7.32
CA SER A 49 -8.36 5.81 -8.12
C SER A 49 -7.18 6.31 -7.30
N ILE A 50 -6.08 5.58 -7.33
CA ILE A 50 -4.78 5.91 -6.75
C ILE A 50 -3.92 6.57 -7.83
N TRP A 51 -3.56 7.84 -7.68
CA TRP A 51 -2.73 8.54 -8.66
C TRP A 51 -1.24 8.37 -8.41
N HIS A 52 -0.89 8.11 -7.15
CA HIS A 52 0.48 7.97 -6.71
C HIS A 52 0.49 7.09 -5.45
N MET A 53 1.41 6.14 -5.40
CA MET A 53 1.71 5.36 -4.20
C MET A 53 3.23 5.24 -4.04
N LYS A 54 3.69 5.40 -2.80
CA LYS A 54 5.02 5.00 -2.33
C LYS A 54 4.84 3.97 -1.23
N ILE A 55 5.80 3.08 -1.15
CA ILE A 55 5.81 2.02 -0.16
C ILE A 55 7.23 1.79 0.35
N MET A 56 7.35 1.51 1.64
CA MET A 56 8.62 1.27 2.31
C MET A 56 8.43 0.17 3.34
N SER A 57 9.38 -0.75 3.45
CA SER A 57 9.38 -1.74 4.53
C SER A 57 9.52 -1.05 5.89
N ALA A 58 8.82 -1.56 6.91
CA ALA A 58 9.05 -1.16 8.30
C ALA A 58 10.19 -1.98 8.97
N GLU A 59 10.70 -3.01 8.29
CA GLU A 59 11.69 -3.94 8.81
C GLU A 59 13.09 -3.72 8.22
N LYS A 60 14.12 -4.10 9.00
CA LYS A 60 15.51 -4.08 8.55
C LYS A 60 15.76 -5.20 7.53
N ASP A 61 16.65 -4.96 6.57
CA ASP A 61 17.07 -5.94 5.55
C ASP A 61 15.91 -6.40 4.65
N ARG A 62 14.94 -5.50 4.42
CA ARG A 62 13.78 -5.67 3.56
C ARG A 62 13.66 -4.52 2.56
N ILE A 63 13.04 -4.80 1.42
CA ILE A 63 12.70 -3.81 0.40
C ILE A 63 11.22 -3.98 0.05
N ALA A 64 10.48 -2.89 0.07
CA ALA A 64 9.11 -2.87 -0.45
C ALA A 64 9.04 -2.03 -1.73
N ASN A 65 8.25 -2.48 -2.69
CA ASN A 65 7.93 -1.73 -3.91
C ASN A 65 6.46 -1.99 -4.30
N CYS A 66 5.90 -1.16 -5.17
CA CYS A 66 4.52 -1.31 -5.61
C CYS A 66 4.37 -1.05 -7.11
N THR A 67 3.43 -1.74 -7.73
CA THR A 67 3.00 -1.47 -9.11
C THR A 67 1.54 -1.05 -9.08
N VAL A 68 1.26 0.17 -9.52
CA VAL A 68 -0.11 0.64 -9.72
C VAL A 68 -0.60 0.11 -11.06
N ASN A 69 -1.58 -0.79 -11.04
CA ASN A 69 -2.21 -1.36 -12.23
C ASN A 69 -3.50 -0.61 -12.52
N ASN A 70 -3.69 -0.14 -13.75
CA ASN A 70 -4.92 0.56 -14.14
C ASN A 70 -5.80 -0.36 -15.03
N PRO A 71 -6.73 -1.15 -14.46
CA PRO A 71 -7.57 -2.09 -15.17
C PRO A 71 -8.74 -1.43 -15.93
N GLY A 72 -8.82 -0.10 -15.98
CA GLY A 72 -9.84 0.63 -16.76
C GLY A 72 -11.03 1.10 -15.92
N GLN A 73 -12.26 0.79 -16.35
CA GLN A 73 -13.50 1.51 -15.97
C GLN A 73 -13.84 1.52 -14.46
N PHE A 74 -13.28 0.61 -13.65
CA PHE A 74 -13.69 0.37 -12.26
C PHE A 74 -12.67 0.84 -11.21
N GLY A 75 -11.73 1.71 -11.59
CA GLY A 75 -10.65 2.14 -10.70
C GLY A 75 -9.43 1.25 -10.80
N ASN A 76 -8.37 1.60 -10.09
CA ASN A 76 -7.09 0.90 -10.17
C ASN A 76 -6.82 -0.04 -9.00
N THR A 77 -5.84 -0.92 -9.21
CA THR A 77 -5.32 -1.83 -8.18
C THR A 77 -3.85 -1.54 -7.96
N VAL A 78 -3.32 -2.00 -6.83
CA VAL A 78 -1.89 -1.95 -6.55
C VAL A 78 -1.41 -3.34 -6.21
N THR A 79 -0.39 -3.82 -6.91
CA THR A 79 0.37 -4.99 -6.48
C THR A 79 1.54 -4.55 -5.62
N ILE A 80 1.64 -5.07 -4.41
CA ILE A 80 2.79 -4.83 -3.52
C ILE A 80 3.80 -5.96 -3.69
N HIS A 81 5.08 -5.60 -3.79
CA HIS A 81 6.20 -6.51 -3.90
C HIS A 81 7.12 -6.32 -2.69
N ILE A 82 7.45 -7.40 -2.01
CA ILE A 82 8.28 -7.40 -0.80
C ILE A 82 9.45 -8.36 -0.99
N TYR A 83 10.65 -7.85 -0.74
CA TYR A 83 11.89 -8.60 -0.90
C TYR A 83 12.69 -8.65 0.40
N ALA A 84 13.27 -9.81 0.66
CA ALA A 84 14.24 -10.07 1.70
C ALA A 84 15.66 -9.88 1.17
N ILE A 85 16.51 -9.20 1.95
CA ILE A 85 17.95 -9.13 1.70
C ILE A 85 18.65 -10.14 2.62
N GLY A 86 19.34 -11.11 2.03
CA GLY A 86 20.16 -12.08 2.75
C GLY A 86 21.44 -11.45 3.31
N GLU A 87 22.07 -12.10 4.29
CA GLU A 87 23.36 -11.64 4.85
C GLU A 87 24.47 -11.59 3.81
N ASP A 88 24.36 -12.39 2.76
CA ASP A 88 25.26 -12.41 1.60
C ASP A 88 24.92 -11.35 0.54
N GLY A 89 23.92 -10.50 0.80
CA GLY A 89 23.45 -9.46 -0.10
C GLY A 89 22.52 -9.95 -1.20
N THR A 90 22.11 -11.23 -1.20
CA THR A 90 21.14 -11.74 -2.17
C THR A 90 19.75 -11.15 -1.91
N ILE A 91 18.97 -10.93 -2.98
CA ILE A 91 17.60 -10.44 -2.91
C ILE A 91 16.66 -11.58 -3.29
N GLY A 92 15.75 -11.93 -2.39
CA GLY A 92 14.72 -12.95 -2.62
C GLY A 92 13.33 -12.39 -2.33
N GLN A 93 12.29 -12.97 -2.94
CA GLN A 93 10.91 -12.63 -2.58
C GLN A 93 10.60 -13.10 -1.17
N LEU A 94 9.89 -12.28 -0.40
CA LEU A 94 9.47 -12.65 0.93
C LEU A 94 8.31 -13.66 0.87
N SER A 95 8.46 -14.78 1.57
CA SER A 95 7.36 -15.73 1.79
C SER A 95 6.69 -15.43 3.13
N GLY A 96 5.85 -14.39 3.17
CA GLY A 96 5.21 -13.99 4.42
C GLY A 96 4.42 -12.70 4.33
N TYR A 97 3.95 -12.27 5.49
CA TYR A 97 3.31 -10.97 5.70
C TYR A 97 4.33 -10.01 6.34
N GLU A 98 4.24 -8.73 6.02
CA GLU A 98 5.12 -7.69 6.54
C GLU A 98 4.31 -6.44 6.96
N GLU A 99 4.80 -5.74 7.98
CA GLU A 99 4.39 -4.38 8.28
C GLU A 99 5.07 -3.42 7.30
N THR A 100 4.28 -2.55 6.66
CA THR A 100 4.78 -1.69 5.59
C THR A 100 4.25 -0.26 5.73
N LYS A 101 5.11 0.74 5.51
CA LYS A 101 4.70 2.14 5.40
C LYS A 101 4.20 2.43 3.98
N ILE A 102 2.98 2.94 3.87
CA ILE A 102 2.36 3.32 2.60
C ILE A 102 2.04 4.81 2.61
N GLU A 103 2.37 5.48 1.52
CA GLU A 103 1.96 6.85 1.24
C GLU A 103 1.21 6.87 -0.09
N PHE A 104 -0.02 7.39 -0.14
CA PHE A 104 -0.73 7.48 -1.41
C PHE A 104 -1.55 8.77 -1.55
N ASN A 105 -1.82 9.14 -2.81
CA ASN A 105 -2.81 10.14 -3.18
C ASN A 105 -3.83 9.49 -4.12
N GLY A 106 -5.11 9.77 -3.92
CA GLY A 106 -6.18 9.26 -4.77
C GLY A 106 -7.43 10.14 -4.79
N GLU A 107 -8.41 9.74 -5.60
CA GLU A 107 -9.73 10.38 -5.74
C GLU A 107 -10.82 9.35 -5.43
N GLY A 108 -11.75 9.74 -4.57
CA GLY A 108 -13.07 9.14 -4.35
C GLY A 108 -14.13 9.86 -5.17
N ASN A 109 -15.29 9.21 -5.29
CA ASN A 109 -16.46 9.77 -5.98
C ASN A 109 -17.23 10.76 -5.11
#